data_AF-A0A8S9W0Q6-F1
#
_entry.id   AF-A0A8S9W0Q6-F1
#
_cell.length_a   1.000
_cell.length_b   1.000
_cell.length_c   1.000
_cell.angle_alpha   90.00
_cell.angle_beta   90.00
_cell.angle_gamma   90.00
#
_symmetry.space_group_name_H-M   'P 1'
#
loop_
_entity.id
_entity.type
_entity.pdbx_description
1 polymer ?
#
loop_
_entity_poly.entity_id
_entity_poly.type
_entity_poly.pdbx_seq_one_letter_code
_entity_poly.pdbx_strand_id
1 'polypeptide(L)'
;MKRIEFHDREPETKEIMDILDSEPSLITFIYGPINSGKTALVNHLIDRLPDDYKVFYINLRGRFISNYDDFIKVLFDVEREA
;
A
#
# COMPACT_ATOMS: atom_id res chain seq x y z
N MET A 1 -7.64 19.48 -14.96
CA MET A 1 -6.67 19.07 -13.91
C MET A 1 -5.38 18.67 -14.58
N LYS A 2 -4.21 19.17 -14.14
CA LYS A 2 -2.92 18.64 -14.63
C LYS A 2 -2.84 17.18 -14.19
N ARG A 3 -2.66 16.25 -15.13
CA ARG A 3 -2.20 14.90 -14.81
C ARG A 3 -0.76 15.05 -14.31
N ILE A 4 -0.56 14.98 -13.00
CA ILE A 4 0.78 14.85 -12.45
C ILE A 4 1.18 13.41 -12.75
N GLU A 5 2.10 13.24 -13.68
CA GLU A 5 2.66 11.93 -14.01
C GLU A 5 3.58 11.47 -12.88
N PHE A 6 3.57 10.16 -12.62
CA PHE A 6 4.44 9.54 -11.62
C PHE A 6 5.66 9.01 -12.35
N HIS A 7 6.71 9.81 -12.35
CA HIS A 7 7.88 9.60 -13.20
C HIS A 7 8.89 8.63 -12.57
N ASP A 8 9.61 7.89 -13.42
CA ASP A 8 10.80 7.10 -13.09
C ASP A 8 10.54 6.03 -12.02
N ARG A 9 9.41 5.35 -12.16
CA ARG A 9 8.90 4.29 -11.26
C ARG A 9 8.29 3.12 -12.01
N GLU A 10 8.44 3.11 -13.33
CA GLU A 10 8.00 2.06 -14.22
C GLU A 10 8.62 0.70 -13.86
N PRO A 11 9.92 0.61 -13.49
CA PRO A 11 10.51 -0.66 -13.05
C PRO A 11 9.86 -1.21 -11.78
N GLU A 12 9.73 -0.39 -10.73
CA GLU A 12 9.14 -0.84 -9.46
C GLU A 12 7.65 -1.13 -9.57
N THR A 13 6.94 -0.34 -10.40
CA THR A 13 5.53 -0.58 -10.72
C THR A 13 5.36 -1.96 -11.34
N LYS A 14 6.18 -2.27 -12.35
CA LYS A 14 6.13 -3.56 -13.02
C LYS A 14 6.47 -4.71 -12.07
N GLU A 15 7.52 -4.58 -11.27
CA GLU A 15 7.93 -5.62 -10.32
C GLU A 15 6.82 -5.92 -9.30
N ILE A 16 6.15 -4.89 -8.76
CA ILE A 16 5.04 -5.10 -7.82
C ILE A 16 3.84 -5.75 -8.50
N MET A 17 3.52 -5.36 -9.74
CA MET A 17 2.43 -6.01 -10.50
C MET A 17 2.75 -7.47 -10.81
N ASP A 18 3.98 -7.78 -11.24
CA ASP A 18 4.42 -9.16 -11.49
C ASP A 18 4.32 -10.02 -10.21
N ILE A 19 4.56 -9.44 -9.03
CA ILE A 19 4.36 -10.10 -7.73
C ILE A 19 2.86 -10.35 -7.46
N LEU A 20 1.99 -9.37 -7.71
CA LEU A 20 0.54 -9.51 -7.49
C LEU A 20 -0.12 -10.52 -8.44
N ASP A 21 0.41 -10.64 -9.66
CA ASP A 21 -0.05 -11.63 -10.65
C ASP A 21 0.47 -13.06 -10.36
N SER A 22 1.38 -13.21 -9.39
CA SER A 22 1.92 -14.52 -8.97
C SER A 22 1.10 -15.16 -7.85
N GLU A 23 1.23 -16.48 -7.68
CA GLU A 23 0.57 -17.17 -6.56
C GLU A 23 1.07 -16.62 -5.21
N PRO A 24 0.16 -16.16 -4.31
CA PRO A 24 0.52 -15.57 -3.03
C PRO A 24 1.23 -16.56 -2.11
N SER A 25 2.57 -16.53 -2.14
CA SER A 25 3.42 -17.49 -1.42
C SER A 25 4.44 -16.82 -0.50
N LEU A 26 4.63 -15.49 -0.64
CA LEU A 26 5.68 -14.73 0.02
C LEU A 26 5.17 -13.40 0.59
N ILE A 27 5.87 -12.91 1.62
CA ILE A 27 5.67 -11.57 2.16
C ILE A 27 6.68 -10.63 1.49
N THR A 28 6.18 -9.62 0.79
CA THR A 28 7.02 -8.64 0.08
C THR A 28 7.33 -7.44 0.96
N PHE A 29 8.62 -7.14 1.13
CA PHE A 29 9.09 -5.97 1.88
C PHE A 29 9.58 -4.88 0.94
N ILE A 30 8.91 -3.71 0.95
CA ILE A 30 9.35 -2.52 0.22
C ILE A 30 10.08 -1.59 1.18
N TYR A 31 11.37 -1.33 0.94
CA TYR A 31 12.22 -0.52 1.80
C TYR A 31 12.98 0.57 1.02
N GLY A 32 13.54 1.53 1.74
CA GLY A 32 14.32 2.63 1.16
C GLY A 32 14.31 3.88 2.03
N PRO A 33 15.09 4.92 1.67
CA PRO A 33 15.25 6.14 2.47
C PRO A 33 13.94 6.85 2.79
N ILE A 34 13.88 7.60 3.90
CA ILE A 34 12.73 8.45 4.21
C ILE A 34 12.50 9.43 3.05
N ASN A 35 11.24 9.67 2.70
CA ASN A 35 10.82 10.53 1.58
C ASN A 35 11.21 10.05 0.17
N SER A 36 11.66 8.80 0.02
CA SER A 36 11.91 8.19 -1.30
C SER A 36 10.65 7.87 -2.12
N GLY A 37 9.46 8.33 -1.71
CA GLY A 37 8.22 8.11 -2.45
C GLY A 37 7.56 6.74 -2.30
N LYS A 38 8.02 5.85 -1.41
CA LYS A 38 7.43 4.50 -1.20
C LYS A 38 5.92 4.51 -0.98
N THR A 39 5.44 5.35 -0.06
CA THR A 39 4.00 5.48 0.23
C THR A 39 3.23 6.01 -0.99
N ALA A 40 3.83 6.91 -1.76
CA ALA A 40 3.22 7.43 -2.97
C ALA A 40 3.12 6.35 -4.06
N LEU A 41 4.16 5.53 -4.23
CA LEU A 41 4.16 4.38 -5.16
C LEU A 41 3.06 3.37 -4.82
N VAL A 42 2.96 2.96 -3.55
CA VAL A 42 1.94 2.00 -3.11
C VAL A 42 0.52 2.54 -3.34
N ASN A 43 0.26 3.79 -2.97
CA ASN A 43 -1.07 4.39 -3.21
C ASN A 43 -1.36 4.53 -4.71
N HIS A 44 -0.37 4.92 -5.50
CA HIS A 44 -0.49 5.04 -6.96
C HIS A 44 -0.83 3.71 -7.65
N LEU A 45 -0.31 2.59 -7.12
CA LEU A 45 -0.64 1.25 -7.57
C LEU A 45 -2.05 0.85 -7.17
N ILE A 46 -2.41 1.04 -5.89
CA ILE A 46 -3.76 0.76 -5.37
C ILE A 46 -4.84 1.45 -6.20
N ASP A 47 -4.66 2.74 -6.52
CA ASP A 47 -5.60 3.53 -7.34
C ASP A 47 -5.79 3.00 -8.78
N ARG A 48 -4.92 2.08 -9.24
CA ARG A 48 -4.94 1.50 -10.59
C ARG A 48 -5.19 0.00 -10.61
N LEU A 49 -5.30 -0.63 -9.44
CA LEU A 49 -5.64 -2.05 -9.39
C LEU A 49 -7.02 -2.28 -10.00
N PRO A 50 -7.25 -3.41 -10.68
CA PRO A 50 -8.57 -3.71 -11.20
C PRO A 50 -9.56 -3.98 -10.05
N ASP A 51 -10.86 -3.81 -10.34
CA ASP A 51 -11.94 -3.83 -9.34
C ASP A 51 -12.12 -5.19 -8.62
N ASP A 52 -11.51 -6.25 -9.14
CA ASP A 52 -11.49 -7.59 -8.54
C ASP A 52 -10.51 -7.70 -7.36
N TYR A 53 -9.62 -6.73 -7.17
CA TYR A 53 -8.73 -6.67 -6.01
C TYR A 53 -9.41 -5.99 -4.82
N LYS A 54 -9.42 -6.67 -3.67
CA LYS A 54 -9.79 -6.06 -2.39
C LYS A 54 -8.54 -5.65 -1.61
N VAL A 55 -8.31 -4.34 -1.50
CA VAL A 55 -7.17 -3.78 -0.78
C VAL A 55 -7.50 -3.54 0.68
N PHE A 56 -6.61 -3.99 1.57
CA PHE A 56 -6.60 -3.66 2.99
C PHE A 56 -5.35 -2.82 3.30
N TYR A 57 -5.52 -1.51 3.48
CA TYR A 57 -4.41 -0.58 3.71
C TYR A 57 -4.37 -0.14 5.18
N ILE A 58 -3.25 -0.40 5.86
CA ILE A 58 -3.06 -0.08 7.27
C ILE A 58 -1.86 0.84 7.44
N ASN A 59 -2.12 2.11 7.79
CA ASN A 59 -1.08 3.08 8.07
C ASN A 59 -0.66 3.08 9.54
N LEU A 60 0.39 2.32 9.87
CA LEU A 60 0.93 2.24 11.23
C LEU A 60 1.66 3.51 11.68
N ARG A 61 2.08 4.42 10.77
CA ARG A 61 2.83 5.63 11.12
C ARG A 61 1.99 6.61 11.94
N GLY A 62 0.68 6.68 11.68
CA GLY A 62 -0.24 7.61 12.34
C GLY A 62 -0.96 7.03 13.56
N ARG A 63 -0.65 5.79 13.96
CA ARG A 63 -1.32 5.08 15.05
C ARG A 63 -0.30 4.75 16.13
N PHE A 64 -0.58 5.15 17.36
CA PHE A 64 0.19 4.69 18.51
C PHE A 64 -0.35 3.32 18.94
N ILE A 65 0.44 2.26 18.74
CA ILE A 65 0.07 0.89 19.07
C ILE A 65 0.92 0.46 20.25
N SER A 66 0.31 0.39 21.43
CA SER A 66 1.03 0.12 22.68
C SER A 66 0.82 -1.30 23.21
N ASN A 67 -0.23 -1.98 22.75
CA ASN A 67 -0.62 -3.30 23.20
C ASN A 67 -1.40 -4.07 22.12
N TYR A 68 -1.71 -5.33 22.41
CA TYR A 68 -2.44 -6.22 21.50
C TYR A 68 -3.83 -5.69 21.15
N ASP A 69 -4.59 -5.18 22.12
CA ASP A 69 -5.95 -4.68 21.88
C ASP A 69 -5.95 -3.46 20.95
N ASP A 70 -4.96 -2.57 21.08
CA ASP A 70 -4.76 -1.43 20.18
C ASP A 70 -4.42 -1.90 18.77
N PHE A 71 -3.61 -2.96 18.63
CA PHE A 71 -3.27 -3.54 17.34
C PHE A 71 -4.49 -4.16 16.64
N ILE A 72 -5.28 -4.95 17.38
CA ILE A 72 -6.52 -5.56 16.86
C ILE A 72 -7.51 -4.48 16.45
N LYS A 73 -7.66 -3.41 17.24
CA LYS A 73 -8.47 -2.26 16.84
C LYS A 73 -7.97 -1.70 15.51
N VAL A 74 -6.68 -1.40 15.36
CA VAL A 74 -6.14 -0.85 14.10
C VAL A 74 -6.33 -1.78 12.89
N LEU A 75 -6.24 -3.11 13.07
CA LEU A 75 -6.46 -4.08 11.99
C LEU A 75 -7.92 -4.13 11.52
N PHE A 76 -8.87 -3.99 12.43
CA PHE A 76 -10.30 -4.17 12.17
C PHE A 76 -11.12 -2.88 12.29
N ASP A 77 -10.48 -1.73 12.50
CA ASP A 77 -11.13 -0.42 12.46
C ASP A 77 -11.49 -0.15 11.00
N VAL A 78 -12.71 -0.52 10.66
CA VAL A 78 -13.30 -0.19 9.36
C VAL A 78 -13.66 1.28 9.45
N GLU A 79 -12.83 2.17 8.90
CA GLU A 79 -13.30 3.50 8.54
C GLU A 79 -14.46 3.28 7.56
N ARG A 80 -15.69 3.37 8.07
CA ARG A 80 -16.88 3.38 7.22
C ARG A 80 -16.75 4.63 6.36
N GLU A 81 -16.48 4.47 5.07
CA GLU A 81 -16.66 5.55 4.12
C GLU A 81 -18.10 6.08 4.27
N ALA A 82 -18.21 7.38 4.57
CA ALA A 82 -19.47 8.11 4.68
C ALA A 82 -19.94 8.61 3.30
#